data_AF-A0A7Z9K7V3-F1
#
_entry.id   AF-A0A7Z9K7V3-F1
#
_cell.length_a   1.000
_cell.length_b   1.000
_cell.length_c   1.000
_cell.angle_alpha   90.00
_cell.angle_beta   90.00
_cell.angle_gamma   90.00
#
_symmetry.space_group_name_H-M   'P 1'
#
loop_
_entity.id
_entity.type
_entity.pdbx_description
1 polymer ?
#
loop_
_entity_poly.entity_id
_entity_poly.type
_entity_poly.pdbx_seq_one_letter_code
_entity_poly.pdbx_strand_id
1 'polypeptide(L)'
;MNNPISAVDPDGLLEYSVVFTDRSLNHMSQPFQEVMREISATLKKVYNSSAVVIIPGGGTYAMEAVSRQFATGKKCFVIRNGWFSYRWSQIFEAGNIPSEEVAFKAQL
;
A
#
# COMPACT_ATOMS: atom_id res chain seq x y z
N MET A 1 10.87 7.24 -30.95
CA MET A 1 12.32 6.96 -30.91
C MET A 1 12.45 5.66 -30.18
N ASN A 2 13.16 4.68 -30.73
CA ASN A 2 13.31 3.37 -30.11
C ASN A 2 14.54 3.40 -29.17
N ASN A 3 14.34 3.11 -27.89
CA ASN A 3 15.38 2.96 -26.88
C ASN A 3 16.17 1.68 -27.21
N PRO A 4 17.44 1.80 -27.67
CA PRO A 4 18.17 0.66 -28.20
C PRO A 4 18.71 -0.28 -27.11
N ILE A 5 18.51 0.05 -25.83
CA ILE A 5 19.14 -0.64 -24.69
C ILE A 5 18.07 -1.22 -23.75
N SER A 6 16.95 -0.51 -23.55
CA SER A 6 15.91 -0.92 -22.61
C SER A 6 14.88 -1.85 -23.27
N ALA A 7 14.89 -3.12 -22.85
CA ALA A 7 13.82 -4.06 -23.22
C ALA A 7 12.51 -3.82 -22.43
N VAL A 8 12.57 -3.12 -21.30
CA VAL A 8 11.42 -2.88 -20.40
C VAL A 8 10.66 -1.60 -20.71
N ASP A 9 11.30 -0.63 -21.39
CA ASP A 9 10.67 0.59 -21.91
C ASP A 9 11.23 0.93 -23.31
N PRO A 10 10.85 0.15 -24.35
CA PRO A 10 11.45 0.25 -25.69
C PRO A 10 11.16 1.58 -26.40
N ASP A 11 10.04 2.24 -26.11
CA ASP A 11 9.70 3.53 -26.71
C ASP A 11 10.03 4.72 -25.77
N GLY A 12 10.67 4.44 -24.63
CA GLY A 12 10.97 5.39 -23.57
C GLY A 12 12.26 6.18 -23.77
N LEU A 13 12.57 6.98 -22.75
CA LEU A 13 13.82 7.74 -22.67
C LEU A 13 14.99 6.84 -22.23
N LEU A 14 16.22 7.27 -22.51
CA LEU A 14 17.41 6.64 -21.93
C LEU A 14 17.42 6.85 -20.41
N GLU A 15 17.70 5.76 -19.69
CA GLU A 15 17.64 5.75 -18.23
C GLU A 15 18.94 6.30 -17.62
N TYR A 16 18.91 7.58 -17.22
CA TYR A 16 19.98 8.26 -16.49
C TYR A 16 19.52 8.77 -15.12
N SER A 17 18.35 8.33 -14.64
CA SER A 17 17.91 8.70 -13.30
C SER A 17 18.74 7.99 -12.23
N VAL A 18 18.69 8.54 -11.02
CA VAL A 18 19.41 7.97 -9.86
C VAL A 18 18.63 6.87 -9.15
N VAL A 19 17.44 6.52 -9.63
CA VAL A 19 16.49 5.63 -8.95
C VAL A 19 16.26 4.29 -9.67
N PHE A 20 16.54 4.22 -10.97
CA PHE A 20 16.38 3.00 -11.77
C PHE A 20 17.58 2.74 -12.68
N THR A 21 17.56 1.56 -13.30
CA THR A 21 18.44 1.18 -14.41
C THR A 21 17.57 0.66 -15.55
N ASP A 22 18.14 0.40 -16.71
CA ASP A 22 17.48 -0.19 -17.89
C ASP A 22 16.85 -1.59 -17.67
N ARG A 23 16.99 -2.17 -16.48
CA ARG A 23 16.40 -3.45 -16.09
C ARG A 23 15.03 -3.34 -15.41
N SER A 24 14.56 -2.14 -15.11
CA SER A 24 13.27 -1.92 -14.45
C SER A 24 12.53 -0.74 -15.05
N LEU A 25 11.20 -0.82 -15.03
CA LEU A 25 10.36 0.25 -15.54
C LEU A 25 10.40 1.44 -14.58
N ASN A 26 10.81 2.60 -15.08
CA ASN A 26 10.89 3.81 -14.29
C ASN A 26 9.49 4.29 -13.87
N HIS A 27 9.29 4.62 -12.59
CA HIS A 27 7.99 5.08 -12.09
C HIS A 27 7.53 6.42 -12.69
N MET A 28 8.44 7.18 -13.31
CA MET A 28 8.14 8.43 -14.01
C MET A 28 7.76 8.20 -15.47
N SER A 29 7.99 7.02 -16.03
CA SER A 29 7.69 6.69 -17.43
C SER A 29 6.18 6.71 -17.72
N GLN A 30 5.80 7.00 -18.97
CA GLN A 30 4.39 6.97 -19.36
C GLN A 30 3.74 5.59 -19.15
N PRO A 31 4.38 4.46 -19.51
CA PRO A 31 3.80 3.14 -19.27
C PRO A 31 3.54 2.87 -17.78
N PHE A 32 4.45 3.23 -16.88
CA PHE A 32 4.21 3.02 -15.44
C PHE A 32 3.06 3.86 -14.92
N GLN A 33 2.95 5.12 -15.37
CA GLN A 33 1.84 5.98 -14.97
C GLN A 33 0.49 5.42 -15.44
N GLU A 34 0.43 4.85 -16.64
CA GLU A 34 -0.77 4.16 -17.15
C GLU A 34 -1.15 2.98 -16.26
N VAL A 35 -0.19 2.10 -15.96
CA VAL A 35 -0.41 0.96 -15.05
C VAL A 35 -0.97 1.41 -13.70
N MET A 36 -0.42 2.47 -13.09
CA MET A 36 -0.89 2.97 -11.80
C MET A 36 -2.31 3.57 -11.88
N ARG A 37 -2.64 4.28 -12.98
CA ARG A 37 -4.00 4.79 -13.22
C ARG A 37 -5.01 3.65 -13.38
N GLU A 38 -4.65 2.61 -14.12
CA GLU A 38 -5.50 1.43 -14.33
C GLU A 38 -5.73 0.65 -13.04
N ILE A 39 -4.69 0.43 -12.24
CA ILE A 39 -4.84 -0.19 -10.90
C ILE A 39 -5.81 0.62 -10.04
N SER A 40 -5.65 1.94 -10.01
CA SER A 40 -6.54 2.85 -9.26
C SER A 40 -7.98 2.75 -9.73
N ALA A 41 -8.22 2.84 -11.05
CA ALA A 41 -9.56 2.74 -11.62
C ALA A 41 -10.22 1.39 -11.35
N THR A 42 -9.46 0.30 -11.54
CA THR A 42 -9.94 -1.07 -11.36
C THR A 42 -10.33 -1.34 -9.91
N LEU A 43 -9.44 -1.02 -8.96
CA LEU A 43 -9.70 -1.27 -7.54
C LEU A 43 -10.84 -0.39 -7.00
N LYS A 44 -10.95 0.88 -7.42
CA LYS A 44 -12.09 1.73 -7.07
C LYS A 44 -13.41 1.14 -7.55
N LYS A 45 -13.44 0.62 -8.79
CA LYS A 45 -14.64 -0.02 -9.35
C LYS A 45 -15.01 -1.30 -8.62
N VAL A 46 -14.05 -2.19 -8.37
CA VAL A 46 -14.30 -3.50 -7.72
C VAL A 46 -14.79 -3.32 -6.29
N TYR A 47 -14.20 -2.39 -5.52
CA TYR A 47 -14.56 -2.18 -4.11
C TYR A 47 -15.57 -1.06 -3.87
N ASN A 48 -16.10 -0.45 -4.94
CA ASN A 48 -16.96 0.74 -4.88
C ASN A 48 -16.39 1.83 -3.96
N SER A 49 -15.09 2.12 -4.08
CA SER A 49 -14.38 3.08 -3.22
C SER A 49 -14.14 4.42 -3.92
N SER A 50 -14.07 5.51 -3.15
CA SER A 50 -13.71 6.84 -3.67
C SER A 50 -12.22 7.00 -3.96
N ALA A 51 -11.38 6.30 -3.19
CA ALA A 51 -9.92 6.38 -3.26
C ALA A 51 -9.27 5.00 -3.06
N VAL A 52 -8.06 4.87 -3.59
CA VAL A 52 -7.19 3.69 -3.47
C VAL A 52 -5.76 4.18 -3.29
N VAL A 53 -5.00 3.51 -2.43
CA VAL A 53 -3.59 3.79 -2.16
C VAL A 53 -2.82 2.48 -2.21
N ILE A 54 -1.67 2.49 -2.90
CA ILE A 54 -0.73 1.36 -2.93
C ILE A 54 0.41 1.65 -1.96
N ILE A 55 0.68 0.71 -1.05
CA ILE A 55 1.74 0.82 -0.05
C ILE A 55 2.76 -0.28 -0.34
N PRO A 56 3.98 0.07 -0.79
CA PRO A 56 5.04 -0.91 -1.01
C PRO A 56 5.36 -1.68 0.28
N GLY A 57 5.43 -3.01 0.19
CA GLY A 57 5.58 -3.91 1.34
C GLY A 57 4.62 -5.09 1.23
N GLY A 58 3.83 -5.33 2.28
CA GLY A 58 2.78 -6.35 2.28
C GLY A 58 1.52 -5.90 3.03
N GLY A 59 0.53 -6.80 3.16
CA GLY A 59 -0.74 -6.48 3.82
C GLY A 59 -0.57 -5.90 5.24
N THR A 60 0.39 -6.40 6.02
CA THR A 60 0.71 -5.87 7.35
C THR A 60 1.17 -4.40 7.33
N TYR A 61 1.87 -3.97 6.27
CA TYR A 61 2.33 -2.58 6.14
C TYR A 61 1.14 -1.65 5.93
N ALA A 62 0.13 -2.10 5.16
CA ALA A 62 -1.11 -1.36 5.00
C ALA A 62 -1.90 -1.26 6.32
N MET A 63 -1.95 -2.34 7.11
CA MET A 63 -2.56 -2.30 8.45
C MET A 63 -1.87 -1.26 9.34
N GLU A 64 -0.55 -1.24 9.36
CA GLU A 64 0.21 -0.27 10.16
C GLU A 64 0.06 1.16 9.66
N ALA A 65 0.09 1.39 8.34
CA ALA A 65 -0.14 2.71 7.76
C ALA A 65 -1.51 3.29 8.15
N VAL A 66 -2.58 2.48 8.05
CA VAL A 66 -3.93 2.87 8.49
C VAL A 66 -3.95 3.15 10.00
N SER A 67 -3.29 2.31 10.80
CA SER A 67 -3.18 2.49 12.25
C SER A 67 -2.54 3.84 12.59
N ARG A 68 -1.36 4.13 12.03
CA ARG A 68 -0.64 5.37 12.31
C ARG A 68 -1.39 6.61 11.82
N GLN A 69 -2.05 6.52 10.66
CA GLN A 69 -2.78 7.64 10.08
C GLN A 69 -4.05 7.99 10.86
N PHE A 70 -4.78 6.99 11.38
CA PHE A 70 -6.13 7.21 11.91
C PHE A 70 -6.31 6.92 13.39
N ALA A 71 -5.50 6.03 13.98
CA ALA A 71 -5.68 5.54 15.35
C ALA A 71 -4.78 6.23 16.39
N THR A 72 -3.75 6.98 15.95
CA THR A 72 -2.80 7.62 16.86
C THR A 72 -3.51 8.50 17.89
N GLY A 73 -3.31 8.21 19.17
CA GLY A 73 -3.91 8.93 20.30
C GLY A 73 -5.43 8.76 20.45
N LYS A 74 -6.05 7.81 19.74
CA LYS A 74 -7.49 7.55 19.80
C LYS A 74 -7.79 6.23 20.52
N LYS A 75 -8.99 6.14 21.10
CA LYS A 75 -9.51 4.86 21.60
C LYS A 75 -9.92 3.98 20.42
N CYS A 76 -9.45 2.74 20.38
CA CYS A 76 -9.70 1.80 19.30
C CYS A 76 -10.39 0.55 19.81
N PHE A 77 -11.38 0.07 19.06
CA PHE A 77 -12.07 -1.18 19.33
C PHE A 77 -11.70 -2.24 18.29
N VAL A 78 -11.21 -3.39 18.74
CA VAL A 78 -10.73 -4.48 17.87
C VAL A 78 -11.61 -5.71 18.04
N ILE A 79 -12.22 -6.15 16.94
CA ILE A 79 -12.92 -7.45 16.87
C ILE A 79 -11.89 -8.54 16.55
N ARG A 80 -11.67 -9.46 17.48
CA ARG A 80 -10.68 -10.54 17.37
C ARG A 80 -11.35 -11.87 17.03
N ASN A 81 -11.00 -12.43 15.87
CA ASN A 81 -11.45 -13.75 15.38
C ASN A 81 -10.28 -14.67 14.94
N GLY A 82 -9.06 -14.40 15.42
CA GLY A 82 -7.88 -15.20 15.08
C GLY A 82 -6.60 -14.37 14.92
N TRP A 83 -5.56 -15.00 14.40
CA TRP A 83 -4.21 -14.44 14.39
C TRP A 83 -4.07 -13.17 13.54
N PHE A 84 -4.77 -13.10 12.40
CA PHE A 84 -4.76 -11.90 11.56
C PHE A 84 -5.45 -10.72 12.22
N SER A 85 -6.59 -10.91 12.89
CA SER A 85 -7.22 -9.84 13.67
C SER A 85 -6.43 -9.44 14.91
N TYR A 86 -5.69 -10.38 15.52
CA TYR A 86 -4.78 -10.07 16.63
C TYR A 86 -3.61 -9.17 16.19
N ARG A 87 -3.24 -9.20 14.90
CA ARG A 87 -2.18 -8.36 14.34
C ARG A 87 -2.39 -6.86 14.58
N TRP A 88 -3.64 -6.38 14.65
CA TRP A 88 -3.92 -4.97 15.01
C TRP A 88 -3.35 -4.61 16.38
N SER A 89 -3.63 -5.42 17.40
CA SER A 89 -3.06 -5.27 18.76
C SER A 89 -1.53 -5.26 18.75
N GLN A 90 -0.92 -6.16 17.97
CA GLN A 90 0.55 -6.21 17.88
C GLN A 90 1.15 -4.96 17.25
N ILE A 91 0.50 -4.42 16.22
CA ILE A 91 0.90 -3.15 15.60
C ILE A 91 0.72 -2.00 16.59
N PHE A 92 -0.40 -1.96 17.32
CA PHE A 92 -0.70 -0.93 18.31
C PHE A 92 0.31 -0.92 19.45
N GLU A 93 0.63 -2.09 20.01
CA GLU A 93 1.60 -2.26 21.09
C GLU A 93 3.01 -1.89 20.64
N ALA A 94 3.46 -2.43 19.49
CA ALA A 94 4.80 -2.14 18.97
C ALA A 94 5.00 -0.66 18.62
N GLY A 95 3.93 0.03 18.19
CA GLY A 95 3.99 1.42 17.78
C GLY A 95 3.53 2.44 18.83
N ASN A 96 3.07 2.01 20.01
CA ASN A 96 2.37 2.85 20.99
C ASN A 96 1.35 3.81 20.34
N ILE A 97 0.44 3.24 19.54
CA ILE A 97 -0.40 4.01 18.60
C ILE A 97 -1.66 4.57 19.27
N PRO A 98 -2.65 3.75 19.69
CA PRO A 98 -3.88 4.27 20.27
C PRO A 98 -3.69 4.76 21.71
N SER A 99 -4.58 5.62 22.18
CA SER A 99 -4.63 5.98 23.61
C SER A 99 -5.16 4.84 24.48
N GLU A 100 -5.97 3.94 23.88
CA GLU A 100 -6.55 2.77 24.52
C GLU A 100 -6.95 1.75 23.44
N GLU A 101 -6.66 0.47 23.65
CA GLU A 101 -7.20 -0.63 22.85
C GLU A 101 -8.21 -1.42 23.68
N VAL A 102 -9.44 -1.53 23.18
CA VAL A 102 -10.46 -2.42 23.72
C VAL A 102 -10.68 -3.56 22.74
N ALA A 103 -10.43 -4.80 23.17
CA ALA A 103 -10.53 -5.96 22.29
C ALA A 103 -11.60 -6.95 22.74
N PHE A 104 -12.41 -7.41 21.78
CA PHE A 104 -13.47 -8.38 22.02
C PHE A 104 -13.35 -9.58 21.09
N LYS A 105 -13.60 -10.77 21.62
CA LYS A 105 -13.68 -11.99 20.81
C LYS A 105 -14.98 -11.93 19.98
N ALA A 106 -14.86 -12.18 18.67
CA ALA A 106 -16.02 -12.30 17.80
C ALA A 106 -16.95 -13.43 18.29
N GLN A 107 -18.26 -13.17 18.28
CA GLN A 107 -19.31 -14.15 18.57
C GLN A 107 -20.16 -14.31 17.30
N LEU A 108 -20.63 -15.54 17.06
CA LEU A 108 -21.57 -15.86 15.97
C LEU A 108 -23.00 -15.57 16.41
#